data_AF-A0A8C3F5Z7-F1
#
_entry.id   AF-A0A8C3F5Z7-F1
#
_cell.length_a   1.000
_cell.length_b   1.000
_cell.length_c   1.000
_cell.angle_alpha   90.00
_cell.angle_beta   90.00
_cell.angle_gamma   90.00
#
_symmetry.space_group_name_H-M   'P 1'
#
loop_
_entity.id
_entity.type
_entity.pdbx_description
1 polymer ?
#
loop_
_entity_poly.entity_id
_entity_poly.type
_entity_poly.pdbx_seq_one_letter_code
_entity_poly.pdbx_strand_id
1 'polypeptide(L)' 'PDPGSGWRSLPEGPSLAPLTAPGYGRPRERQCPALQELTRAHIESFNLAVGEGLHRAVEGAWGGRGW' A
#
# COMPACT_ATOMS: atom_id res chain seq x y z
N PRO A 1 -45.90 14.16 14.33
CA PRO A 1 -44.50 13.91 13.91
C PRO A 1 -44.37 12.53 13.26
N ASP A 2 -44.03 12.51 11.97
CA ASP A 2 -43.90 11.29 11.18
C ASP A 2 -42.58 10.57 11.55
N PRO A 3 -42.60 9.33 12.09
CA PRO A 3 -41.42 8.65 12.62
C PRO A 3 -40.31 8.37 11.58
N GLY A 4 -40.60 8.53 10.28
CA GLY A 4 -39.63 8.36 9.20
C GLY A 4 -38.81 9.61 8.83
N SER A 5 -39.14 10.79 9.37
CA SER A 5 -38.52 12.05 8.91
C SER A 5 -37.02 12.14 9.18
N GLY A 6 -36.53 11.59 10.31
CA GLY A 6 -35.12 11.60 10.69
C GLY A 6 -34.22 10.65 9.89
N TRP A 7 -34.80 9.59 9.31
CA TRP A 7 -34.06 8.62 8.49
C TRP A 7 -33.82 9.13 7.08
N ARG A 8 -34.72 9.99 6.56
CA ARG A 8 -34.60 10.61 5.23
C ARG A 8 -33.57 11.73 5.18
N SER A 9 -33.15 12.25 6.34
CA SER A 9 -32.15 13.32 6.47
C SER A 9 -30.72 12.81 6.67
N LEU A 10 -30.48 11.49 6.62
CA LEU A 10 -29.13 10.96 6.70
C LEU A 10 -28.38 11.24 5.39
N PRO A 11 -27.10 11.68 5.45
CA PRO A 11 -26.27 11.76 4.26
C PRO A 11 -26.23 10.39 3.58
N GLU A 12 -26.24 10.38 2.25
CA GLU A 12 -26.11 9.13 1.49
C GLU A 12 -24.87 8.36 1.97
N GLY A 13 -25.05 7.04 2.11
CA GLY A 13 -23.97 6.15 2.52
C GLY A 13 -22.77 6.23 1.58
N PRO A 14 -21.62 5.66 1.98
CA PRO A 14 -20.42 5.69 1.16
C PRO A 14 -20.71 5.13 -0.24
N SER A 15 -20.48 5.95 -1.27
CA SER A 15 -20.70 5.55 -2.66
C SER A 15 -19.58 4.62 -3.15
N LEU A 16 -19.95 3.62 -3.93
CA LEU A 16 -19.00 2.74 -4.62
C LEU A 16 -18.48 3.34 -5.94
N ALA A 17 -18.99 4.50 -6.38
CA ALA A 17 -18.55 5.15 -7.61
C ALA A 17 -17.02 5.35 -7.74
N PRO A 18 -16.26 5.64 -6.66
CA PRO A 18 -14.79 5.70 -6.73
C PRO A 18 -14.13 4.36 -7.08
N LEU A 19 -14.79 3.24 -6.78
CA LEU A 19 -14.30 1.88 -7.06
C LEU A 19 -14.57 1.44 -8.50
N THR A 20 -15.51 2.09 -9.19
CA THR A 20 -15.88 1.80 -10.59
C THR A 20 -15.35 2.83 -11.57
N ALA A 21 -14.66 3.87 -11.09
CA ALA A 21 -14.06 4.89 -11.94
C ALA A 21 -12.99 4.27 -12.87
N PRO A 22 -12.84 4.74 -14.13
CA PRO A 22 -11.85 4.19 -15.07
C PRO A 22 -10.39 4.24 -14.58
N GLY A 23 -10.09 5.13 -13.63
CA GLY A 23 -8.78 5.26 -13.00
C GLY A 23 -8.62 4.47 -11.70
N TYR A 24 -9.61 3.65 -11.30
CA TYR A 24 -9.52 2.84 -10.10
C TYR A 24 -8.33 1.87 -10.20
N GLY A 25 -7.62 1.70 -9.08
CA GLY A 25 -6.39 0.89 -9.02
C GLY A 25 -5.15 1.55 -9.66
N ARG A 26 -5.30 2.66 -10.40
CA ARG A 26 -4.14 3.39 -10.94
C ARG A 26 -3.44 4.14 -9.80
N PRO A 27 -2.13 3.92 -9.59
CA PRO A 27 -1.37 4.69 -8.62
C PRO A 27 -1.47 6.19 -8.92
N ARG A 28 -1.67 6.99 -7.88
CA ARG A 28 -1.66 8.46 -7.99
C ARG A 28 -0.23 8.94 -8.17
N GLU A 29 -0.03 10.06 -8.86
CA GLU A 29 1.30 10.71 -8.99
C GLU A 29 1.91 11.05 -7.63
N ARG A 30 1.08 11.43 -6.65
CA ARG A 30 1.47 11.62 -5.26
C ARG A 30 0.59 10.78 -4.37
N GLN A 31 1.21 9.93 -3.55
CA GLN A 31 0.50 9.20 -2.52
C GLN A 31 0.14 10.11 -1.33
N CYS A 32 -0.88 9.71 -0.58
CA CYS A 32 -1.18 10.38 0.69
C CYS A 32 0.02 10.21 1.62
N PRO A 33 0.58 11.30 2.21
CA PRO A 33 1.75 11.21 3.08
C PRO A 33 1.57 10.20 4.22
N ALA A 34 0.39 10.15 4.83
CA ALA A 34 0.10 9.19 5.90
C ALA A 34 0.17 7.72 5.44
N LEU A 35 -0.28 7.42 4.21
CA LEU A 35 -0.16 6.07 3.64
C LEU A 35 1.30 5.76 3.28
N GLN A 36 2.05 6.75 2.81
CA GLN A 36 3.47 6.59 2.53
C GLN A 36 4.26 6.29 3.81
N GLU A 37 4.02 7.03 4.89
CA GLU A 37 4.59 6.76 6.22
C GLU A 37 4.26 5.35 6.70
N LEU A 38 2.99 4.93 6.59
CA LEU A 38 2.55 3.60 7.00
C LEU A 38 3.31 2.48 6.27
N THR A 39 3.57 2.67 4.97
CA THR A 39 4.27 1.68 4.14
C THR A 39 5.80 1.79 4.19
N ARG A 40 6.36 2.87 4.75
CA ARG A 40 7.81 3.14 4.72
C ARG A 40 8.63 1.99 5.28
N ALA A 41 8.29 1.52 6.48
CA ALA A 41 9.03 0.43 7.13
C ALA A 41 9.04 -0.87 6.31
N HIS A 42 7.94 -1.16 5.61
CA HIS A 42 7.85 -2.34 4.73
C HIS A 42 8.74 -2.17 3.49
N ILE A 43 8.75 -0.99 2.87
CA ILE A 43 9.60 -0.67 1.73
C ILE A 43 11.08 -0.75 2.12
N GLU A 44 11.45 -0.18 3.25
CA GLU A 44 12.82 -0.21 3.78
C GLU A 44 13.28 -1.64 4.08
N SER A 45 12.43 -2.44 4.74
CA SER A 45 12.72 -3.84 5.02
C SER A 45 12.91 -4.66 3.73
N PHE A 46 12.05 -4.45 2.74
CA PHE A 46 12.18 -5.09 1.43
C PHE A 46 13.50 -4.71 0.75
N ASN A 47 13.83 -3.41 0.70
CA ASN A 47 15.05 -2.91 0.09
C ASN A 47 16.30 -3.47 0.77
N LEU A 48 16.29 -3.57 2.11
CA LEU A 48 17.38 -4.17 2.88
C LEU A 48 17.53 -5.65 2.56
N ALA A 49 16.43 -6.41 2.56
CA ALA A 49 16.44 -7.85 2.28
C ALA A 49 16.94 -8.15 0.86
N VAL A 50 16.48 -7.38 -0.14
CA VAL A 50 16.92 -7.55 -1.53
C VAL A 50 18.33 -7.03 -1.74
N GLY A 51 18.74 -5.92 -1.13
CA GLY A 51 20.08 -5.36 -1.29
C GLY A 51 21.13 -6.18 -0.56
N GLU A 52 21.09 -6.15 0.78
CA GLU A 52 22.09 -6.83 1.61
C GLU A 52 21.92 -8.35 1.60
N GLY A 53 20.67 -8.83 1.65
CA GLY A 53 20.41 -10.27 1.69
C GLY A 53 20.86 -10.96 0.40
N LEU A 54 20.58 -10.35 -0.77
CA LEU A 54 21.08 -10.88 -2.03
C LEU A 54 22.60 -10.77 -2.15
N HIS A 55 23.18 -9.63 -1.74
CA HIS A 55 24.63 -9.44 -1.76
C HIS A 55 25.34 -10.52 -0.94
N ARG A 56 24.91 -10.74 0.32
CA ARG A 56 25.44 -11.77 1.19
C ARG A 56 25.23 -13.18 0.64
N ALA A 57 24.10 -13.45 0.00
CA ALA A 57 23.85 -14.74 -0.64
C ALA A 57 24.82 -15.00 -1.81
N VAL A 58 25.12 -13.98 -2.63
CA VAL A 58 26.11 -14.06 -3.71
C VAL A 58 27.51 -14.24 -3.17
N GLU A 59 27.91 -13.45 -2.17
CA GLU A 59 29.22 -13.59 -1.51
C GLU A 59 29.38 -14.96 -0.85
N GLY A 60 28.39 -15.44 -0.10
CA GLY A 60 28.40 -16.77 0.52
C GLY A 60 28.43 -17.90 -0.52
N ALA A 61 27.75 -17.73 -1.66
CA ALA A 61 27.81 -18.68 -2.76
C ALA A 61 29.18 -18.68 -3.49
N TRP A 62 29.92 -17.56 -3.47
CA TRP A 62 31.30 -17.51 -3.98
C TRP A 62 32.33 -17.98 -2.96
N GLY A 63 32.19 -17.64 -1.68
CA GLY A 63 33.10 -18.07 -0.61
C GLY A 63 32.98 -19.56 -0.27
N GLY A 64 31.81 -20.17 -0.48
CA GLY A 64 31.62 -21.63 -0.35
C GLY A 64 32.12 -22.44 -1.55
N ARG A 65 32.39 -21.79 -2.68
CA ARG A 65 33.04 -22.40 -3.86
C ARG A 65 34.50 -21.95 -3.86
N GLY A 66 35.29 -22.55 -2.97
CA GLY A 66 36.72 -22.26 -2.87
C GLY A 66 37.43 -22.31 -4.22
N TRP A 67 38.13 -21.22 -4.51
CA TRP A 67 39.41 -21.21 -5.21
C TRP A 67 40.46 -20.80 -4.17
#